data_AF-A0A8T6UIX8-F1
#
_entry.id   AF-A0A8T6UIX8-F1
#
_cell.length_a   1.000
_cell.length_b   1.000
_cell.length_c   1.000
_cell.angle_alpha   90.00
_cell.angle_beta   90.00
_cell.angle_gamma   90.00
#
_symmetry.space_group_name_H-M   'P 1'
#
loop_
_entity.id
_entity.type
_entity.pdbx_description
1 polymer ?
#
loop_
_entity_poly.entity_id
_entity_poly.type
_entity_poly.pdbx_seq_one_letter_code
_entity_poly.pdbx_strand_id
1 'polypeptide(L)'
;KNDNAAEMCASIMPEGDEFFRRVSLYDDYLAEVVNMPGYRAGDTLRLILPFMMAHGLSQERMASFSSRGILVVPDAGEVLHEIAAEGPAYIISTSYCQYVHAVCSAIGFPRAQTFCTRVNLSDYAIPDGEVAQVKRLAARVLARDPIEIPALASGPEDLSSEDQATVADLDEIFWDLMPELSVYSIVEEVSPVGGPEKATSIERAARKEDVAMNQVV
;
A
#
# COMPACT_ATOMS: atom_id res chain seq x y z
N LYS A 1 8.35 -0.82 -12.63
CA LYS A 1 7.33 -1.49 -13.47
C LYS A 1 6.47 -2.44 -12.65
N ASN A 2 7.00 -3.09 -11.61
CA ASN A 2 6.22 -3.93 -10.72
C ASN A 2 5.21 -3.12 -9.88
N ASP A 3 4.06 -3.72 -9.62
CA ASP A 3 3.27 -3.43 -8.43
C ASP A 3 3.58 -4.51 -7.39
N ASN A 4 4.58 -4.24 -6.54
CA ASN A 4 5.08 -5.26 -5.63
C ASN A 4 4.05 -5.73 -4.61
N ALA A 5 3.09 -4.88 -4.24
CA ALA A 5 2.07 -5.26 -3.27
C ALA A 5 1.00 -6.16 -3.88
N ALA A 6 0.53 -5.82 -5.08
CA ALA A 6 -0.37 -6.68 -5.83
C ALA A 6 0.27 -8.05 -6.13
N GLU A 7 1.51 -8.04 -6.65
CA GLU A 7 2.28 -9.25 -6.95
C GLU A 7 2.52 -10.10 -5.69
N MET A 8 2.82 -9.47 -4.54
CA MET A 8 3.01 -10.17 -3.27
C MET A 8 1.71 -10.77 -2.74
N CYS A 9 0.61 -10.02 -2.82
CA CYS A 9 -0.71 -10.50 -2.42
C CYS A 9 -1.10 -11.74 -3.24
N ALA A 10 -0.99 -11.66 -4.57
CA ALA A 10 -1.24 -12.78 -5.49
C ALA A 10 -0.34 -14.00 -5.23
N SER A 11 0.92 -13.79 -4.85
CA SER A 11 1.84 -14.89 -4.56
C SER A 11 1.59 -15.58 -3.22
N ILE A 12 0.94 -14.90 -2.26
CA ILE A 12 0.81 -15.39 -0.88
C ILE A 12 -0.58 -15.92 -0.60
N MET A 13 -1.60 -15.28 -1.17
CA MET A 13 -3.00 -15.59 -0.91
C MET A 13 -3.63 -16.32 -2.11
N PRO A 14 -4.51 -17.30 -1.87
CA PRO A 14 -5.42 -17.78 -2.92
C PRO A 14 -6.22 -16.61 -3.48
N GLU A 15 -6.28 -16.48 -4.81
CA GLU A 15 -6.98 -15.38 -5.51
C GLU A 15 -6.53 -13.99 -5.02
N GLY A 16 -5.26 -13.87 -4.63
CA GLY A 16 -4.72 -12.65 -4.03
C GLY A 16 -4.68 -11.44 -4.97
N ASP A 17 -4.60 -11.66 -6.28
CA ASP A 17 -4.75 -10.63 -7.31
C ASP A 17 -6.17 -10.05 -7.33
N GLU A 18 -7.18 -10.91 -7.30
CA GLU A 18 -8.59 -10.53 -7.25
C GLU A 18 -8.99 -9.91 -5.90
N PHE A 19 -8.39 -10.39 -4.80
CA PHE A 19 -8.53 -9.77 -3.48
C PHE A 19 -7.93 -8.36 -3.48
N PHE A 20 -6.68 -8.21 -3.94
CA PHE A 20 -6.01 -6.92 -4.01
C PHE A 20 -6.81 -5.92 -4.85
N ARG A 21 -7.33 -6.34 -6.01
CA ARG A 21 -8.14 -5.49 -6.88
C ARG A 21 -9.37 -4.91 -6.17
N ARG A 22 -10.10 -5.74 -5.41
CA ARG A 22 -11.27 -5.31 -4.63
C ARG A 22 -10.92 -4.31 -3.55
N VAL A 23 -9.88 -4.61 -2.77
CA VAL A 23 -9.41 -3.71 -1.71
C VAL A 23 -8.87 -2.40 -2.29
N SER A 24 -8.18 -2.45 -3.43
CA SER A 24 -7.68 -1.25 -4.11
C SER A 24 -8.80 -0.36 -4.65
N LEU A 25 -9.82 -0.92 -5.27
CA LEU A 25 -10.98 -0.13 -5.72
C LEU A 25 -11.73 0.48 -4.53
N TYR A 26 -11.86 -0.27 -3.45
CA TYR A 26 -12.46 0.23 -2.22
C TYR A 26 -11.62 1.35 -1.57
N ASP A 27 -10.29 1.23 -1.56
CA ASP A 27 -9.36 2.29 -1.15
C ASP A 27 -9.56 3.57 -1.97
N ASP A 28 -9.64 3.45 -3.30
CA ASP A 28 -9.91 4.57 -4.20
C ASP A 28 -11.27 5.22 -3.90
N TYR A 29 -12.32 4.42 -3.66
CA TYR A 29 -13.62 4.92 -3.24
C TYR A 29 -13.55 5.71 -1.92
N LEU A 30 -12.90 5.14 -0.91
CA LEU A 30 -12.74 5.79 0.40
C LEU A 30 -11.98 7.10 0.32
N ALA A 31 -10.91 7.13 -0.47
CA ALA A 31 -10.02 8.28 -0.58
C ALA A 31 -10.58 9.37 -1.50
N GLU A 32 -11.14 9.01 -2.65
CA GLU A 32 -11.44 9.97 -3.73
C GLU A 32 -12.93 10.32 -3.83
N VAL A 33 -13.83 9.37 -3.53
CA VAL A 33 -15.29 9.60 -3.64
C VAL A 33 -15.84 10.15 -2.33
N VAL A 34 -15.67 9.42 -1.22
CA VAL A 34 -16.24 9.84 0.07
C VAL A 34 -15.32 10.74 0.90
N ASN A 35 -14.05 10.84 0.52
CA ASN A 35 -13.03 11.61 1.23
C ASN A 35 -13.04 11.29 2.74
N MET A 36 -13.01 10.00 3.08
CA MET A 36 -13.21 9.52 4.45
C MET A 36 -12.22 10.26 5.40
N PRO A 37 -12.72 10.91 6.47
CA PRO A 37 -11.85 11.68 7.36
C PRO A 37 -10.73 10.84 7.97
N GLY A 38 -9.49 11.27 7.79
CA GLY A 38 -8.31 10.57 8.30
C GLY A 38 -7.84 9.39 7.45
N TYR A 39 -8.56 9.05 6.38
CA TYR A 39 -8.18 8.03 5.39
C TYR A 39 -7.37 8.64 4.25
N ARG A 40 -6.54 7.83 3.58
CA ARG A 40 -5.58 8.32 2.56
C ARG A 40 -5.50 7.37 1.37
N ALA A 41 -5.34 7.92 0.17
CA ALA A 41 -5.07 7.12 -1.02
C ALA A 41 -3.76 6.31 -0.86
N GLY A 42 -3.81 5.02 -1.17
CA GLY A 42 -2.72 4.07 -0.98
C GLY A 42 -2.78 3.29 0.33
N ASP A 43 -3.85 3.46 1.12
CA ASP A 43 -4.12 2.70 2.33
C ASP A 43 -4.45 1.23 2.04
N THR A 44 -4.68 0.87 0.77
CA THR A 44 -4.65 -0.53 0.30
C THR A 44 -3.51 -1.30 0.95
N LEU A 45 -2.31 -0.72 1.02
CA LEU A 45 -1.11 -1.37 1.56
C LEU A 45 -1.18 -1.69 3.04
N ARG A 46 -1.90 -0.92 3.86
CA ARG A 46 -2.09 -1.29 5.27
C ARG A 46 -3.24 -2.29 5.41
N LEU A 47 -4.32 -2.11 4.63
CA LEU A 47 -5.51 -2.95 4.68
C LEU A 47 -5.25 -4.42 4.31
N ILE A 48 -4.35 -4.70 3.36
CA ILE A 48 -4.06 -6.07 2.92
C ILE A 48 -3.14 -6.86 3.86
N LEU A 49 -2.42 -6.20 4.80
CA LEU A 49 -1.38 -6.83 5.61
C LEU A 49 -1.89 -7.97 6.50
N PRO A 50 -2.98 -7.81 7.28
CA PRO A 50 -3.48 -8.90 8.13
C PRO A 50 -3.84 -10.14 7.31
N PHE A 51 -4.41 -9.95 6.12
CA PHE A 51 -4.82 -11.03 5.24
C PHE A 51 -3.62 -11.79 4.69
N MET A 52 -2.57 -11.08 4.27
CA MET A 52 -1.33 -11.73 3.86
C MET A 52 -0.65 -12.45 5.05
N MET A 53 -0.67 -11.86 6.26
CA MET A 53 -0.15 -12.49 7.48
C MET A 53 -0.90 -13.78 7.83
N ALA A 54 -2.23 -13.81 7.71
CA ALA A 54 -3.02 -15.02 7.89
C ALA A 54 -2.65 -16.14 6.88
N HIS A 55 -2.10 -15.77 5.73
CA HIS A 55 -1.57 -16.68 4.71
C HIS A 55 -0.04 -16.87 4.82
N GLY A 56 0.51 -16.55 5.98
CA GLY A 56 1.88 -16.85 6.36
C GLY A 56 2.91 -15.84 5.86
N LEU A 57 2.51 -14.62 5.47
CA LEU A 57 3.46 -13.54 5.25
C LEU A 57 4.25 -13.29 6.54
N SER A 58 5.57 -13.35 6.44
CA SER A 58 6.52 -13.02 7.51
C SER A 58 7.47 -11.94 7.05
N GLN A 59 8.21 -11.32 7.97
CA GLN A 59 9.25 -10.34 7.65
C GLN A 59 10.25 -10.87 6.60
N GLU A 60 10.68 -12.13 6.77
CA GLU A 60 11.62 -12.80 5.86
C GLU A 60 11.00 -13.05 4.48
N ARG A 61 9.73 -13.51 4.43
CA ARG A 61 9.03 -13.73 3.16
C ARG A 61 8.80 -12.42 2.41
N MET A 62 8.45 -11.34 3.11
CA MET A 62 8.32 -10.01 2.54
C MET A 62 9.64 -9.57 1.89
N ALA A 63 10.74 -9.59 2.65
CA ALA A 63 12.05 -9.20 2.15
C ALA A 63 12.52 -10.07 0.97
N SER A 64 12.35 -11.40 1.08
CA SER A 64 12.69 -12.34 0.03
C SER A 64 11.86 -12.09 -1.24
N PHE A 65 10.55 -11.88 -1.13
CA PHE A 65 9.69 -11.55 -2.26
C PHE A 65 10.09 -10.23 -2.92
N SER A 66 10.24 -9.17 -2.13
CA SER A 66 10.60 -7.83 -2.61
C SER A 66 11.95 -7.75 -3.33
N SER A 67 12.88 -8.68 -3.08
CA SER A 67 14.17 -8.75 -3.78
C SER A 67 14.16 -9.55 -5.09
N ARG A 68 13.08 -10.27 -5.38
CA ARG A 68 12.97 -11.13 -6.57
C ARG A 68 12.33 -10.36 -7.73
N GLY A 69 12.75 -10.67 -8.96
CA GLY A 69 12.06 -10.22 -10.17
C GLY A 69 11.95 -8.70 -10.32
N ILE A 70 12.93 -7.95 -9.80
CA ILE A 70 12.94 -6.49 -9.87
C ILE A 70 13.00 -6.04 -11.34
N LEU A 71 11.92 -5.42 -11.81
CA LEU A 71 11.82 -4.85 -13.15
C LEU A 71 11.93 -3.33 -13.08
N VAL A 72 13.14 -2.86 -13.38
CA VAL A 72 13.43 -1.45 -13.57
C VAL A 72 13.11 -1.01 -14.99
N VAL A 73 12.76 0.26 -15.15
CA VAL A 73 12.74 0.87 -16.49
C VAL A 73 14.18 0.85 -17.01
N PRO A 74 14.41 0.49 -18.29
CA PRO A 74 15.75 0.57 -18.88
C PRO A 74 16.39 1.93 -18.60
N ASP A 75 17.69 1.92 -18.34
CA ASP A 75 18.52 3.12 -18.11
C ASP A 75 18.12 3.99 -16.91
N ALA A 76 17.16 3.56 -16.08
CA ALA A 76 16.73 4.30 -14.90
C ALA A 76 17.87 4.59 -13.92
N GLY A 77 18.81 3.65 -13.76
CA GLY A 77 20.00 3.86 -12.92
C GLY A 77 20.95 4.91 -13.50
N GLU A 78 21.16 4.92 -14.82
CA GLU A 78 22.01 5.89 -15.50
C GLU A 78 21.42 7.30 -15.40
N VAL A 79 20.13 7.45 -15.71
CA VAL A 79 19.41 8.72 -15.59
C VAL A 79 19.43 9.24 -14.15
N LEU A 80 19.20 8.38 -13.15
CA LEU A 80 19.27 8.80 -11.75
C LEU A 80 20.69 9.22 -11.34
N HIS A 81 21.71 8.59 -11.89
CA HIS A 81 23.10 8.98 -11.65
C HIS A 81 23.42 10.36 -12.25
N GLU A 82 22.93 10.63 -13.46
CA GLU A 82 23.08 11.95 -14.10
C GLU A 82 22.33 13.04 -13.32
N ILE A 83 21.08 12.78 -12.90
CA ILE A 83 20.32 13.72 -12.06
C ILE A 83 21.05 13.97 -10.73
N ALA A 84 21.60 12.92 -10.13
CA ALA A 84 22.35 13.04 -8.87
C ALA A 84 23.63 13.88 -8.99
N ALA A 85 24.15 14.10 -10.20
CA ALA A 85 25.29 14.99 -10.45
C ALA A 85 24.90 16.48 -10.41
N GLU A 86 23.63 16.80 -10.71
CA GLU A 86 23.08 18.17 -10.68
C GLU A 86 22.53 18.55 -9.31
N GLY A 87 22.17 17.57 -8.47
CA GLY A 87 21.74 17.78 -7.10
C GLY A 87 21.21 16.52 -6.40
N PRO A 88 20.86 16.61 -5.09
CA PRO A 88 20.31 15.48 -4.36
C PRO A 88 18.97 15.00 -4.96
N ALA A 89 18.92 13.73 -5.36
CA ALA A 89 17.69 13.08 -5.81
C ALA A 89 17.04 12.28 -4.67
N TYR A 90 15.71 12.13 -4.71
CA TYR A 90 14.95 11.36 -3.72
C TYR A 90 13.92 10.45 -4.38
N ILE A 91 13.72 9.25 -3.83
CA ILE A 91 12.64 8.34 -4.22
C ILE A 91 11.55 8.38 -3.16
N ILE A 92 10.34 8.77 -3.57
CA ILE A 92 9.16 8.80 -2.70
C ILE A 92 8.16 7.78 -3.26
N SER A 93 7.86 6.74 -2.49
CA SER A 93 7.04 5.62 -2.96
C SER A 93 6.05 5.20 -1.89
N THR A 94 4.82 4.91 -2.31
CA THR A 94 3.83 4.31 -1.42
C THR A 94 4.24 2.87 -1.05
N SER A 95 5.04 2.16 -1.85
CA SER A 95 5.41 0.77 -1.58
C SER A 95 6.17 0.56 -0.26
N TYR A 96 6.16 -0.66 0.25
CA TYR A 96 6.93 -1.02 1.44
C TYR A 96 8.43 -0.79 1.24
N CYS A 97 9.10 -0.34 2.30
CA CYS A 97 10.53 -0.05 2.26
C CYS A 97 11.39 -1.25 1.87
N GLN A 98 10.96 -2.49 2.15
CA GLN A 98 11.61 -3.73 1.73
C GLN A 98 11.83 -3.75 0.21
N TYR A 99 10.78 -3.40 -0.56
CA TYR A 99 10.84 -3.33 -2.01
C TYR A 99 11.63 -2.13 -2.51
N VAL A 100 11.36 -0.94 -1.96
CA VAL A 100 12.07 0.28 -2.36
C VAL A 100 13.58 0.14 -2.16
N HIS A 101 14.01 -0.46 -1.05
CA HIS A 101 15.43 -0.71 -0.79
C HIS A 101 16.04 -1.78 -1.71
N ALA A 102 15.26 -2.79 -2.10
CA ALA A 102 15.71 -3.78 -3.08
C ALA A 102 15.92 -3.14 -4.45
N VAL A 103 14.99 -2.29 -4.90
CA VAL A 103 15.12 -1.48 -6.12
C VAL A 103 16.34 -0.57 -6.04
N CYS A 104 16.52 0.15 -4.93
CA CYS A 104 17.68 1.01 -4.71
C CYS A 104 19.00 0.24 -4.84
N SER A 105 19.06 -0.98 -4.28
CA SER A 105 20.24 -1.83 -4.38
C SER A 105 20.51 -2.27 -5.82
N ALA A 106 19.46 -2.55 -6.61
CA ALA A 106 19.58 -2.96 -8.00
C ALA A 106 20.07 -1.84 -8.93
N ILE A 107 19.78 -0.58 -8.61
CA ILE A 107 20.13 0.59 -9.45
C ILE A 107 21.26 1.45 -8.86
N GLY A 108 21.82 1.09 -7.70
CA GLY A 108 22.88 1.86 -7.05
C GLY A 108 22.42 3.16 -6.38
N PHE A 109 21.14 3.28 -6.02
CA PHE A 109 20.58 4.48 -5.39
C PHE A 109 20.70 4.43 -3.86
N PRO A 110 21.02 5.55 -3.17
CA PRO A 110 21.20 5.56 -1.73
C PRO A 110 19.87 5.43 -0.97
N ARG A 111 19.76 4.40 -0.13
CA ARG A 111 18.58 4.16 0.73
C ARG A 111 18.23 5.34 1.63
N ALA A 112 19.22 6.14 2.04
CA ALA A 112 19.02 7.32 2.89
C ALA A 112 18.26 8.47 2.19
N GLN A 113 18.06 8.39 0.87
CA GLN A 113 17.28 9.33 0.07
C GLN A 113 15.94 8.71 -0.37
N THR A 114 15.35 7.86 0.47
CA THR A 114 14.06 7.23 0.20
C THR A 114 13.03 7.56 1.28
N PHE A 115 11.80 7.79 0.84
CA PHE A 115 10.61 7.83 1.67
C PHE A 115 9.66 6.74 1.18
N CYS A 116 9.34 5.80 2.07
CA CYS A 116 8.60 4.58 1.76
C CYS A 116 7.77 4.13 2.96
N THR A 117 6.80 3.27 2.72
CA THR A 117 5.94 2.73 3.78
C THR A 117 6.75 1.79 4.66
N ARG A 118 6.90 2.17 5.93
CA ARG A 118 7.62 1.36 6.92
C ARG A 118 6.67 0.35 7.54
N VAL A 119 7.06 -0.92 7.47
CA VAL A 119 6.40 -2.00 8.17
C VAL A 119 7.47 -2.97 8.66
N ASN A 120 7.35 -3.38 9.92
CA ASN A 120 8.14 -4.46 10.49
C ASN A 120 7.18 -5.52 10.98
N LEU A 121 7.03 -6.60 10.21
CA LEU A 121 6.05 -7.64 10.51
C LEU A 121 6.36 -8.42 11.78
N SER A 122 7.60 -8.32 12.30
CA SER A 122 7.98 -8.98 13.54
C SER A 122 7.39 -8.32 14.78
N ASP A 123 6.87 -7.10 14.65
CA ASP A 123 6.24 -6.36 15.75
C ASP A 123 4.78 -6.79 15.96
N TYR A 124 4.22 -7.58 15.04
CA TYR A 124 2.82 -7.98 15.04
C TYR A 124 2.69 -9.51 15.09
N ALA A 125 1.66 -9.98 15.78
CA ALA A 125 1.30 -11.39 15.82
C ALA A 125 -0.12 -11.56 15.28
N ILE A 126 -0.37 -12.69 14.63
CA ILE A 126 -1.72 -13.16 14.34
C ILE A 126 -1.94 -14.46 15.11
N PRO A 127 -2.74 -14.45 16.20
CA PRO A 127 -3.03 -15.66 16.95
C PRO A 127 -3.70 -16.73 16.07
N ASP A 128 -3.42 -18.01 16.32
CA ASP A 128 -4.00 -19.13 15.54
C ASP A 128 -5.54 -19.06 15.47
N GLY A 129 -6.18 -18.56 16.53
CA GLY A 129 -7.63 -18.35 16.57
C GLY A 129 -8.14 -17.28 15.60
N GLU A 130 -7.33 -16.25 15.33
CA GLU A 130 -7.68 -15.15 14.41
C GLU A 130 -7.38 -15.52 12.95
N VAL A 131 -6.39 -16.38 12.69
CA VAL A 131 -6.03 -16.81 11.31
C VAL A 131 -7.25 -17.32 10.56
N ALA A 132 -8.05 -18.19 11.17
CA ALA A 132 -9.26 -18.72 10.54
C ALA A 132 -10.32 -17.63 10.32
N GLN A 133 -10.41 -16.64 11.21
CA GLN A 133 -11.35 -15.53 11.08
C GLN A 133 -10.95 -14.58 9.95
N VAL A 134 -9.70 -14.15 9.90
CA VAL A 134 -9.18 -13.28 8.82
C VAL A 134 -9.34 -13.95 7.45
N LYS A 135 -9.09 -15.27 7.35
CA LYS A 135 -9.34 -16.02 6.11
C LYS A 135 -10.81 -16.04 5.68
N ARG A 136 -11.74 -16.15 6.64
CA ARG A 136 -13.19 -16.07 6.35
C ARG A 136 -13.58 -14.66 5.89
N LEU A 137 -12.99 -13.62 6.47
CA LEU A 137 -13.19 -12.24 6.02
C LEU A 137 -12.63 -12.03 4.61
N ALA A 138 -11.47 -12.62 4.28
CA ALA A 138 -10.94 -12.60 2.91
C ALA A 138 -11.90 -13.24 1.91
N ALA A 139 -12.48 -14.39 2.26
CA ALA A 139 -13.46 -15.07 1.42
C ALA A 139 -14.75 -14.25 1.24
N ARG A 140 -15.16 -13.48 2.25
CA ARG A 140 -16.29 -12.53 2.12
C ARG A 140 -15.98 -11.40 1.15
N VAL A 141 -14.78 -10.83 1.19
CA VAL A 141 -14.34 -9.82 0.20
C VAL A 141 -14.39 -10.42 -1.20
N LEU A 142 -13.81 -11.61 -1.39
CA LEU A 142 -13.78 -12.29 -2.69
C LEU A 142 -15.16 -12.70 -3.22
N ALA A 143 -16.14 -12.92 -2.33
CA ALA A 143 -17.51 -13.24 -2.70
C ALA A 143 -18.30 -12.06 -3.27
N ARG A 144 -17.78 -10.83 -3.13
CA ARG A 144 -18.36 -9.63 -3.74
C ARG A 144 -17.76 -9.37 -5.11
N ASP A 145 -18.54 -8.80 -6.01
CA ASP A 145 -18.02 -8.29 -7.26
C ASP A 145 -17.24 -6.98 -7.01
N PRO A 146 -16.19 -6.69 -7.79
CA PRO A 146 -15.42 -5.48 -7.57
C PRO A 146 -16.21 -4.26 -8.00
N ILE A 147 -16.20 -3.24 -7.15
CA ILE A 147 -17.03 -2.06 -7.36
C ILE A 147 -16.65 -1.31 -8.64
N GLU A 148 -17.65 -0.76 -9.32
CA GLU A 148 -17.45 0.19 -10.40
C GLU A 148 -17.64 1.62 -9.89
N ILE A 149 -16.60 2.45 -9.99
CA ILE A 149 -16.65 3.86 -9.60
C ILE A 149 -16.86 4.71 -10.85
N PRO A 150 -18.01 5.39 -11.01
CA PRO A 150 -18.21 6.32 -12.11
C PRO A 150 -17.16 7.44 -12.11
N ALA A 151 -16.70 7.85 -13.29
CA ALA A 151 -15.64 8.87 -13.42
C ALA A 151 -15.98 10.25 -12.82
N LEU A 152 -17.27 10.54 -12.59
CA LEU A 152 -17.75 11.78 -11.98
C LEU A 152 -18.42 11.55 -10.61
N ALA A 153 -18.18 10.39 -9.99
CA ALA A 153 -18.71 10.09 -8.68
C ALA A 153 -18.19 11.09 -7.65
N SER A 154 -19.11 11.63 -6.87
CA SER A 154 -18.90 12.65 -5.84
C SER A 154 -19.50 12.26 -4.49
N GLY A 155 -20.22 11.13 -4.44
CA GLY A 155 -20.75 10.55 -3.22
C GLY A 155 -21.19 9.10 -3.39
N PRO A 156 -21.55 8.42 -2.28
CA PRO A 156 -22.05 7.04 -2.29
C PRO A 156 -23.27 6.84 -3.20
N GLU A 157 -24.11 7.86 -3.34
CA GLU A 157 -25.33 7.84 -4.15
C GLU A 157 -25.08 7.70 -5.66
N ASP A 158 -23.86 7.98 -6.12
CA ASP A 158 -23.46 7.84 -7.52
C ASP A 158 -23.14 6.38 -7.89
N LEU A 159 -22.93 5.50 -6.89
CA LEU A 159 -22.73 4.07 -7.10
C LEU A 159 -24.05 3.34 -7.37
N SER A 160 -23.97 2.21 -8.08
CA SER A 160 -25.13 1.32 -8.24
C SER A 160 -25.59 0.75 -6.89
N SER A 161 -26.85 0.31 -6.78
CA SER A 161 -27.33 -0.34 -5.54
C SER A 161 -26.50 -1.58 -5.16
N GLU A 162 -25.93 -2.27 -6.15
CA GLU A 162 -25.09 -3.44 -5.93
C GLU A 162 -23.71 -3.05 -5.39
N ASP A 163 -23.09 -2.03 -5.99
CA ASP A 163 -21.81 -1.49 -5.51
C ASP A 163 -21.93 -0.90 -4.10
N GLN A 164 -23.02 -0.19 -3.81
CA GLN A 164 -23.30 0.31 -2.46
C GLN A 164 -23.41 -0.83 -1.44
N ALA A 165 -24.01 -1.96 -1.82
CA ALA A 165 -24.08 -3.14 -0.96
C ALA A 165 -22.71 -3.79 -0.77
N THR A 166 -21.87 -3.83 -1.81
CA THR A 166 -20.48 -4.28 -1.69
C THR A 166 -19.68 -3.36 -0.78
N VAL A 167 -19.78 -2.03 -0.93
CA VAL A 167 -19.13 -1.05 -0.05
C VAL A 167 -19.55 -1.26 1.40
N ALA A 168 -20.84 -1.41 1.69
CA ALA A 168 -21.33 -1.63 3.04
C ALA A 168 -20.77 -2.91 3.67
N ASP A 169 -20.63 -3.99 2.88
CA ASP A 169 -19.99 -5.23 3.32
C ASP A 169 -18.50 -5.04 3.62
N LEU A 170 -17.79 -4.26 2.80
CA LEU A 170 -16.38 -3.95 3.01
C LEU A 170 -16.20 -3.03 4.23
N ASP A 171 -17.09 -2.07 4.43
CA ASP A 171 -17.11 -1.22 5.62
C ASP A 171 -17.25 -2.07 6.88
N GLU A 172 -18.22 -3.00 6.92
CA GLU A 172 -18.40 -3.92 8.05
C GLU A 172 -17.13 -4.75 8.27
N ILE A 173 -16.50 -5.25 7.21
CA ILE A 173 -15.27 -6.04 7.32
C ILE A 173 -14.14 -5.19 7.92
N PHE A 174 -13.83 -4.03 7.32
CA PHE A 174 -12.63 -3.27 7.65
C PHE A 174 -12.77 -2.36 8.88
N TRP A 175 -13.98 -1.93 9.22
CA TRP A 175 -14.24 -0.95 10.26
C TRP A 175 -15.07 -1.46 11.45
N ASP A 176 -15.72 -2.62 11.32
CA ASP A 176 -16.45 -3.24 12.45
C ASP A 176 -15.85 -4.58 12.88
N LEU A 177 -15.53 -5.49 11.95
CA LEU A 177 -15.14 -6.86 12.29
C LEU A 177 -13.63 -7.06 12.44
N MET A 178 -12.84 -6.44 11.57
CA MET A 178 -11.39 -6.50 11.65
C MET A 178 -10.85 -5.79 12.91
N PRO A 179 -11.36 -4.61 13.34
CA PRO A 179 -10.89 -3.95 14.55
C PRO A 179 -11.03 -4.75 15.85
N GLU A 180 -11.94 -5.73 15.88
CA GLU A 180 -12.10 -6.65 17.02
C GLU A 180 -10.96 -7.70 17.12
N LEU A 181 -10.07 -7.76 16.12
CA LEU A 181 -8.95 -8.68 16.06
C LEU A 181 -7.65 -8.00 16.46
N SER A 182 -6.81 -8.69 17.23
CA SER A 182 -5.52 -8.16 17.67
C SER A 182 -4.57 -7.86 16.51
N VAL A 183 -4.64 -8.63 15.42
CA VAL A 183 -3.83 -8.36 14.22
C VAL A 183 -4.14 -7.01 13.56
N TYR A 184 -5.30 -6.40 13.84
CA TYR A 184 -5.70 -5.14 13.23
C TYR A 184 -4.82 -3.96 13.65
N SER A 185 -4.06 -4.06 14.74
CA SER A 185 -3.13 -2.98 15.13
C SER A 185 -2.13 -2.63 14.01
N ILE A 186 -1.77 -3.58 13.14
CA ILE A 186 -0.93 -3.29 11.97
C ILE A 186 -1.59 -2.33 10.98
N VAL A 187 -2.91 -2.38 10.88
CA VAL A 187 -3.71 -1.50 10.01
C VAL A 187 -3.78 -0.08 10.59
N GLU A 188 -3.71 0.06 11.91
CA GLU A 188 -3.71 1.36 12.60
C GLU A 188 -2.31 2.00 12.66
N GLU A 189 -1.28 1.17 12.87
CA GLU A 189 0.09 1.63 13.10
C GLU A 189 0.89 1.85 11.81
N VAL A 190 0.62 1.07 10.76
CA VAL A 190 1.27 1.26 9.47
C VAL A 190 0.66 2.47 8.76
N SER A 191 1.51 3.45 8.47
CA SER A 191 1.14 4.65 7.73
C SER A 191 1.78 4.63 6.34
N PRO A 192 1.00 4.35 5.28
CA PRO A 192 1.49 4.42 3.92
C PRO A 192 1.95 5.83 3.53
N VAL A 193 2.94 5.91 2.64
CA VAL A 193 3.37 7.18 2.04
C VAL A 193 2.44 7.51 0.86
N GLY A 194 1.20 7.87 1.20
CA GLY A 194 0.13 8.28 0.29
C GLY A 194 0.28 9.71 -0.24
N GLY A 195 -0.75 10.26 -0.89
CA GLY A 195 -0.70 11.60 -1.50
C GLY A 195 -0.21 12.71 -0.55
N PRO A 196 -0.87 12.95 0.60
CA PRO A 196 -0.43 13.95 1.57
C PRO A 196 0.97 13.70 2.15
N GLU A 197 1.32 12.44 2.41
CA GLU A 197 2.64 12.06 2.92
C GLU A 197 3.73 12.22 1.88
N LYS A 198 3.41 12.07 0.58
CA LYS A 198 4.34 12.40 -0.51
C LYS A 198 4.66 13.88 -0.50
N ALA A 199 3.66 14.76 -0.41
CA ALA A 199 3.89 16.20 -0.27
C ALA A 199 4.75 16.52 0.96
N THR A 200 4.42 15.93 2.10
CA THR A 200 5.21 16.08 3.35
C THR A 200 6.64 15.55 3.20
N SER A 201 6.84 14.47 2.44
CA SER A 201 8.16 13.88 2.18
C SER A 201 9.02 14.78 1.29
N ILE A 202 8.41 15.48 0.33
CA ILE A 202 9.09 16.50 -0.48
C ILE A 202 9.56 17.65 0.42
N GLU A 203 8.70 18.17 1.30
CA GLU A 203 9.08 19.24 2.25
C GLU A 203 10.21 18.81 3.19
N ARG A 204 10.21 17.54 3.63
CA ARG A 204 11.28 16.97 4.46
C ARG A 204 12.59 16.85 3.68
N ALA A 205 12.54 16.43 2.42
CA ALA A 205 13.71 16.38 1.55
C ALA A 205 14.31 17.79 1.34
N ALA A 206 13.48 18.76 0.96
CA ALA A 206 13.90 20.14 0.76
C ALA A 206 14.54 20.74 2.02
N ARG A 207 13.94 20.53 3.20
CA ARG A 207 14.49 20.97 4.48
C ARG A 207 15.82 20.30 4.81
N LYS A 208 15.96 19.01 4.51
CA LYS A 208 17.20 18.26 4.76
C LYS A 208 18.36 18.78 3.91
N GLU A 209 18.08 19.22 2.69
CA GLU A 209 19.06 19.77 1.76
C GLU A 209 19.22 21.31 1.88
N ASP A 210 18.49 21.95 2.79
CA ASP A 210 18.45 23.42 2.95
C ASP A 210 18.06 24.17 1.65
N VAL A 211 17.10 23.62 0.92
CA VAL A 211 16.62 24.13 -0.37
C VAL A 211 15.19 24.68 -0.22
N ALA A 212 14.90 25.79 -0.91
CA ALA A 212 13.56 26.36 -0.93
C ALA A 212 12.61 25.53 -1.82
N MET A 213 11.34 25.40 -1.42
CA MET A 213 10.35 24.57 -2.14
C MET A 213 10.16 24.96 -3.63
N ASN A 214 10.39 26.22 -3.99
CA ASN A 214 10.32 26.69 -5.38
C ASN A 214 11.52 26.29 -6.25
N GLN A 215 12.52 25.61 -5.67
CA GLN A 215 13.69 25.08 -6.36
C GLN A 215 13.64 23.54 -6.46
N VAL A 216 12.63 22.90 -5.87
CA VAL A 216 12.41 21.45 -6.01
C VAL A 216 11.77 21.17 -7.36
N VAL A 217 12.29 20.17 -8.06
CA VAL A 217 11.84 19.71 -9.38
C VAL A 217 11.28 18.29 -9.27
#